data_AF-A0A7V4G1Y9-F1
#
_entry.id   AF-A0A7V4G1Y9-F1
#
_cell.length_a   1.000
_cell.length_b   1.000
_cell.length_c   1.000
_cell.angle_alpha   90.00
_cell.angle_beta   90.00
_cell.angle_gamma   90.00
#
_symmetry.space_group_name_H-M   'P 1'
#
loop_
_entity.id
_entity.type
_entity.pdbx_description
1 polymer ?
#
loop_
_entity_poly.entity_id
_entity_poly.type
_entity_poly.pdbx_seq_one_letter_code
_entity_poly.pdbx_strand_id
1 'polypeptide(L)'
;MTRLAPILFAALLIGFNLVATPASAQNDRPRFIFILDNSSSMTENINGISTHGDGSLSQPGCDLDGRSSSGWRYDDSRLYQAKLAIIDTVSAFGAAEFALATYARVLLGQPCTIERDCTTIAPGASCIDLPEDATMQKYCARQMGDPYTECSSGSGCVACSNPSDRNDRVFETVLLDCSTRCAYSSSGCPGAQIVVGFPGATSNLPDIYRWIDGKEDLPPFTATSNREIRAVAWTPLAGSISSIKDWLLDSTRVDVGTGAGLLSTNPAARDPRAVCRTYNIILITDGEDTCSLDPKKDPVTAAAEAYKAGINVY
;
A
#
# COMPACT_ATOMS: atom_id res chain seq x y z
N MET A 1 -36.87 82.91 -30.11
CA MET A 1 -37.41 81.54 -30.18
C MET A 1 -36.24 80.57 -30.30
N THR A 2 -36.24 79.54 -29.44
CA THR A 2 -35.58 78.20 -29.53
C THR A 2 -34.06 78.14 -29.77
N ARG A 3 -33.22 77.81 -28.76
CA ARG A 3 -32.95 76.51 -28.07
C ARG A 3 -32.01 75.58 -28.85
N LEU A 4 -30.85 75.26 -28.25
CA LEU A 4 -30.28 73.93 -27.92
C LEU A 4 -28.75 73.87 -28.07
N ALA A 5 -28.07 73.53 -26.97
CA ALA A 5 -26.74 72.93 -26.97
C ALA A 5 -26.83 71.46 -27.38
N PRO A 6 -25.70 70.85 -27.79
CA PRO A 6 -25.36 69.57 -27.18
C PRO A 6 -23.90 69.47 -26.73
N ILE A 7 -23.79 68.81 -25.60
CA ILE A 7 -22.63 68.26 -24.91
C ILE A 7 -21.94 67.24 -25.83
N LEU A 8 -20.61 67.26 -25.92
CA LEU A 8 -19.83 66.11 -26.41
C LEU A 8 -18.89 65.62 -25.31
N PHE A 9 -19.07 64.35 -24.97
CA PHE A 9 -18.40 63.56 -23.95
C PHE A 9 -16.89 63.43 -24.18
N ALA A 10 -16.11 63.66 -23.13
CA ALA A 10 -14.74 63.16 -23.02
C ALA A 10 -14.78 61.66 -22.70
N ALA A 11 -14.27 60.82 -23.60
CA ALA A 11 -14.03 59.41 -23.32
C ALA A 11 -12.70 59.25 -22.58
N LEU A 12 -12.78 59.04 -21.27
CA LEU A 12 -11.66 58.66 -20.41
C LEU A 12 -11.36 57.16 -20.64
N LEU A 13 -10.36 56.85 -21.45
CA LEU A 13 -9.81 55.50 -21.59
C LEU A 13 -9.00 55.18 -20.32
N ILE A 14 -9.65 54.50 -19.37
CA ILE A 14 -8.97 53.87 -18.23
C ILE A 14 -8.21 52.66 -18.77
N GLY A 15 -6.90 52.81 -18.94
CA GLY A 15 -5.99 51.71 -19.24
C GLY A 15 -5.92 50.75 -18.06
N PHE A 16 -6.70 49.67 -18.12
CA PHE A 16 -6.50 48.50 -17.28
C PHE A 16 -5.14 47.88 -17.63
N ASN A 17 -4.13 48.16 -16.81
CA ASN A 17 -2.90 47.38 -16.79
C ASN A 17 -3.24 45.98 -16.26
N LEU A 18 -3.61 45.07 -17.16
CA LEU A 18 -3.60 43.64 -16.89
C LEU A 18 -2.14 43.23 -16.68
N VAL A 19 -1.69 43.29 -15.44
CA VAL A 19 -0.48 42.58 -15.02
C VAL A 19 -0.79 41.11 -15.22
N ALA A 20 -0.28 40.52 -16.31
CA ALA A 20 -0.24 39.08 -16.47
C ALA A 20 0.63 38.55 -15.32
N THR A 21 -0.03 38.00 -14.29
CA THR A 21 0.68 37.17 -13.33
C THR A 21 1.26 36.00 -14.11
N PRO A 22 2.56 35.70 -13.98
CA PRO A 22 3.08 34.48 -14.57
C PRO A 22 2.29 33.32 -13.97
N ALA A 23 1.64 32.53 -14.81
CA ALA A 23 1.11 31.25 -14.41
C ALA A 23 2.30 30.43 -13.91
N SER A 24 2.41 30.30 -12.58
CA SER A 24 3.32 29.34 -11.98
C SER A 24 2.90 27.97 -12.50
N ALA A 25 3.77 27.31 -13.26
CA ALA A 25 3.63 25.88 -13.53
C ALA A 25 3.38 25.18 -12.18
N GLN A 26 2.32 24.36 -12.10
CA GLN A 26 1.90 23.68 -10.87
C GLN A 26 3.05 22.84 -10.30
N ASN A 27 3.72 23.35 -9.27
CA ASN A 27 4.59 22.58 -8.38
C ASN A 27 3.78 21.85 -7.29
N ASP A 28 2.46 21.99 -7.29
CA ASP A 28 1.53 21.37 -6.35
C ASP A 28 1.03 20.03 -6.91
N ARG A 29 1.94 19.06 -6.99
CA ARG A 29 1.63 17.72 -7.48
C ARG A 29 0.59 17.05 -6.57
N PRO A 30 -0.48 16.45 -7.11
CA PRO A 30 -1.41 15.68 -6.30
C PRO A 30 -0.69 14.51 -5.62
N ARG A 31 -1.12 14.16 -4.41
CA ARG A 31 -0.59 13.05 -3.62
C ARG A 31 -1.57 11.90 -3.57
N PHE A 32 -1.11 10.70 -3.86
CA PHE A 32 -1.87 9.47 -3.79
C PHE A 32 -1.19 8.48 -2.84
N ILE A 33 -1.93 7.94 -1.90
CA ILE A 33 -1.50 6.82 -1.07
C ILE A 33 -2.23 5.59 -1.59
N PHE A 34 -1.49 4.61 -2.11
CA PHE A 34 -2.04 3.29 -2.35
C PHE A 34 -2.10 2.51 -1.04
N ILE A 35 -3.26 1.97 -0.68
CA ILE A 35 -3.37 0.92 0.34
C ILE A 35 -3.57 -0.38 -0.43
N LEU A 36 -2.53 -1.22 -0.46
CA LEU A 36 -2.59 -2.53 -1.07
C LEU A 36 -3.13 -3.55 -0.08
N ASP A 37 -4.24 -4.18 -0.44
CA ASP A 37 -4.75 -5.36 0.23
C ASP A 37 -3.75 -6.50 0.11
N ASN A 38 -3.25 -6.95 1.26
CA ASN A 38 -2.33 -8.07 1.36
C ASN A 38 -2.91 -9.17 2.24
N SER A 39 -4.23 -9.34 2.19
CA SER A 39 -4.92 -10.45 2.84
C SER A 39 -4.76 -11.76 2.08
N SER A 40 -5.14 -12.87 2.73
CA SER A 40 -5.05 -14.19 2.11
C SER A 40 -5.96 -14.37 0.90
N SER A 41 -7.13 -13.72 0.83
CA SER A 41 -8.03 -13.81 -0.34
C SER A 41 -7.42 -13.19 -1.60
N MET A 42 -6.40 -12.35 -1.45
CA MET A 42 -5.63 -11.81 -2.58
C MET A 42 -4.72 -12.86 -3.24
N THR A 43 -4.55 -14.06 -2.66
CA THR A 43 -3.93 -15.23 -3.33
C THR A 43 -4.93 -16.07 -4.12
N GLU A 44 -6.11 -15.52 -4.41
CA GLU A 44 -7.04 -16.08 -5.38
C GLU A 44 -6.93 -15.33 -6.71
N ASN A 45 -7.40 -15.93 -7.79
CA ASN A 45 -7.64 -15.23 -9.04
C ASN A 45 -8.95 -14.43 -9.00
N ILE A 46 -9.26 -13.71 -10.08
CA ILE A 46 -10.48 -12.91 -10.20
C ILE A 46 -11.78 -13.71 -10.05
N ASN A 47 -11.73 -15.03 -10.26
CA ASN A 47 -12.90 -15.92 -10.15
C ASN A 47 -13.04 -16.54 -8.75
N GLY A 48 -12.16 -16.22 -7.81
CA GLY A 48 -12.19 -16.79 -6.45
C GLY A 48 -11.56 -18.17 -6.35
N ILE A 49 -10.73 -18.56 -7.32
CA ILE A 49 -9.99 -19.82 -7.28
C ILE A 49 -8.62 -19.54 -6.69
N SER A 50 -8.25 -20.26 -5.63
CA SER A 50 -6.92 -20.13 -5.02
C SER A 50 -5.81 -20.39 -6.03
N THR A 51 -4.84 -19.50 -6.09
CA THR A 51 -3.58 -19.66 -6.83
C THR A 51 -2.48 -20.22 -5.93
N HIS A 52 -2.75 -20.40 -4.62
CA HIS A 52 -1.79 -20.91 -3.62
C HIS A 52 -0.47 -20.14 -3.53
N GLY A 53 -0.43 -18.90 -4.02
CA GLY A 53 0.75 -18.05 -4.03
C GLY A 53 0.40 -16.63 -4.45
N ASP A 54 1.33 -15.71 -4.19
CA ASP A 54 1.16 -14.28 -4.50
C ASP A 54 1.74 -13.87 -5.87
N GLY A 55 2.23 -14.84 -6.64
CA GLY A 55 2.81 -14.67 -7.97
C GLY A 55 4.23 -14.11 -7.98
N SER A 56 4.86 -13.92 -6.83
CA SER A 56 6.28 -13.56 -6.74
C SER A 56 7.21 -14.74 -7.09
N LEU A 57 8.51 -14.48 -7.20
CA LEU A 57 9.51 -15.53 -7.48
C LEU A 57 9.62 -16.58 -6.38
N SER A 58 9.46 -16.21 -5.11
CA SER A 58 9.56 -17.17 -3.99
C SER A 58 8.22 -17.77 -3.60
N GLN A 59 7.10 -17.18 -4.02
CA GLN A 59 5.75 -17.73 -3.85
C GLN A 59 4.95 -17.65 -5.15
N PRO A 60 5.42 -18.34 -6.22
CA PRO A 60 4.78 -18.31 -7.52
C PRO A 60 3.31 -18.75 -7.44
N GLY A 61 3.05 -19.88 -6.77
CA GLY A 61 1.74 -20.50 -6.78
C GLY A 61 1.46 -21.18 -8.13
N CYS A 62 0.27 -20.97 -8.64
CA CYS A 62 -0.30 -21.75 -9.73
C CYS A 62 -0.67 -20.91 -10.96
N ASP A 63 -0.39 -21.49 -12.14
CA ASP A 63 -0.88 -21.05 -13.44
C ASP A 63 -2.22 -21.75 -13.72
N LEU A 64 -3.31 -21.06 -13.42
CA LEU A 64 -4.69 -21.52 -13.55
C LEU A 64 -5.25 -21.32 -14.98
N ASP A 65 -4.79 -20.29 -15.70
CA ASP A 65 -5.33 -19.95 -17.03
C ASP A 65 -4.44 -20.38 -18.21
N GLY A 66 -3.23 -20.86 -17.93
CA GLY A 66 -2.24 -21.33 -18.90
C GLY A 66 -1.58 -20.20 -19.68
N ARG A 67 -1.66 -18.95 -19.21
CA ARG A 67 -1.16 -17.76 -19.89
C ARG A 67 -0.04 -17.12 -19.10
N SER A 68 0.50 -16.06 -19.69
CA SER A 68 1.54 -15.26 -19.11
C SER A 68 1.40 -13.84 -19.63
N SER A 69 1.27 -12.88 -18.73
CA SER A 69 1.10 -11.47 -19.05
C SER A 69 2.44 -10.78 -19.32
N SER A 70 3.56 -11.34 -18.85
CA SER A 70 4.91 -10.71 -18.97
C SER A 70 6.06 -11.71 -19.02
N GLY A 71 5.84 -12.91 -19.59
CA GLY A 71 6.82 -14.01 -19.58
C GLY A 71 6.93 -14.75 -18.24
N TRP A 72 6.22 -14.28 -17.22
CA TRP A 72 5.94 -14.96 -15.96
C TRP A 72 4.55 -15.61 -16.02
N ARG A 73 4.45 -16.91 -15.72
CA ARG A 73 3.21 -17.70 -15.88
C ARG A 73 2.38 -17.83 -14.61
N TYR A 74 2.91 -17.38 -13.48
CA TYR A 74 2.26 -17.49 -12.17
C TYR A 74 1.72 -16.12 -11.77
N ASP A 75 0.98 -15.51 -12.68
CA ASP A 75 0.49 -14.13 -12.59
C ASP A 75 -1.00 -14.04 -12.26
N ASP A 76 -1.66 -15.16 -11.98
CA ASP A 76 -3.11 -15.22 -11.85
C ASP A 76 -3.67 -14.62 -10.56
N SER A 77 -2.84 -14.45 -9.52
CA SER A 77 -3.32 -13.95 -8.22
C SER A 77 -3.75 -12.48 -8.32
N ARG A 78 -4.82 -12.12 -7.61
CA ARG A 78 -5.26 -10.72 -7.48
C ARG A 78 -4.12 -9.86 -6.95
N LEU A 79 -3.32 -10.38 -6.01
CA LEU A 79 -2.18 -9.66 -5.45
C LEU A 79 -1.12 -9.35 -6.50
N TYR A 80 -0.77 -10.30 -7.36
CA TYR A 80 0.18 -10.07 -8.46
C TYR A 80 -0.33 -9.01 -9.43
N GLN A 81 -1.58 -9.14 -9.87
CA GLN A 81 -2.21 -8.18 -10.78
C GLN A 81 -2.30 -6.77 -10.16
N ALA A 82 -2.60 -6.68 -8.87
CA ALA A 82 -2.62 -5.42 -8.13
C ALA A 82 -1.23 -4.75 -8.08
N LYS A 83 -0.17 -5.52 -7.81
CA LYS A 83 1.22 -5.04 -7.82
C LYS A 83 1.62 -4.49 -9.19
N LEU A 84 1.32 -5.23 -10.27
CA LEU A 84 1.57 -4.76 -11.63
C LEU A 84 0.80 -3.47 -11.95
N ALA A 85 -0.47 -3.37 -11.57
CA ALA A 85 -1.26 -2.16 -11.78
C ALA A 85 -0.67 -0.94 -11.05
N ILE A 86 -0.13 -1.13 -9.84
CA ILE A 86 0.60 -0.07 -9.12
C ILE A 86 1.86 0.31 -9.89
N ILE A 87 2.68 -0.65 -10.32
CA ILE A 87 3.91 -0.40 -11.09
C ILE A 87 3.61 0.42 -12.36
N ASP A 88 2.63 0.00 -13.13
CA ASP A 88 2.23 0.69 -14.37
C ASP A 88 1.73 2.11 -14.07
N THR A 89 0.98 2.29 -12.99
CA THR A 89 0.47 3.61 -12.60
C THR A 89 1.60 4.54 -12.15
N VAL A 90 2.46 4.12 -11.23
CA VAL A 90 3.52 5.00 -10.69
C VAL A 90 4.59 5.30 -11.73
N SER A 91 4.83 4.39 -12.70
CA SER A 91 5.76 4.61 -13.80
C SER A 91 5.21 5.56 -14.86
N ALA A 92 3.90 5.53 -15.14
CA ALA A 92 3.27 6.38 -16.15
C ALA A 92 2.98 7.80 -15.65
N PHE A 93 2.64 7.97 -14.37
CA PHE A 93 2.10 9.24 -13.84
C PHE A 93 3.14 10.08 -13.07
N GLY A 94 4.21 10.50 -13.73
CA GLY A 94 5.27 11.33 -13.12
C GLY A 94 4.86 12.74 -12.64
N ALA A 95 3.63 13.18 -12.95
CA ALA A 95 3.06 14.44 -12.48
C ALA A 95 2.45 14.36 -11.06
N ALA A 96 2.30 13.15 -10.52
CA ALA A 96 1.79 12.91 -9.17
C ALA A 96 2.92 12.44 -8.22
N GLU A 97 2.65 12.50 -6.93
CA GLU A 97 3.51 11.90 -5.89
C GLU A 97 2.77 10.73 -5.25
N PHE A 98 3.49 9.63 -5.04
CA PHE A 98 2.92 8.39 -4.54
C PHE A 98 3.53 7.99 -3.21
N ALA A 99 2.72 7.40 -2.34
CA ALA A 99 3.13 6.64 -1.19
C ALA A 99 2.47 5.25 -1.27
N LEU A 100 3.10 4.25 -0.65
CA LEU A 100 2.60 2.88 -0.61
C LEU A 100 2.37 2.49 0.85
N ALA A 101 1.19 1.93 1.10
CA ALA A 101 0.79 1.33 2.35
C ALA A 101 0.27 -0.09 2.12
N THR A 102 0.33 -0.89 3.17
CA THR A 102 -0.31 -2.21 3.26
C THR A 102 -1.17 -2.26 4.52
N TYR A 103 -1.89 -3.35 4.74
CA TYR A 103 -2.42 -3.59 6.08
C TYR A 103 -1.28 -3.72 7.10
N ALA A 104 -1.61 -3.39 8.35
CA ALA A 104 -0.63 -3.36 9.42
C ALA A 104 -0.07 -4.76 9.69
N ARG A 105 1.26 -4.80 9.87
CA ARG A 105 2.02 -6.04 9.95
C ARG A 105 3.18 -5.92 10.94
N VAL A 106 3.66 -7.08 11.35
CA VAL A 106 4.90 -7.26 12.10
C VAL A 106 5.94 -7.79 11.13
N LEU A 107 7.05 -7.07 11.02
CA LEU A 107 8.17 -7.50 10.20
C LEU A 107 8.97 -8.58 10.93
N LEU A 108 9.24 -9.67 10.21
CA LEU A 108 10.16 -10.72 10.60
C LEU A 108 11.48 -10.59 9.82
N GLY A 109 12.32 -11.62 9.81
CA GLY A 109 13.64 -11.63 9.17
C GLY A 109 14.78 -11.20 10.09
N GLN A 110 14.53 -11.03 11.39
CA GLN A 110 15.57 -10.83 12.40
C GLN A 110 16.34 -12.14 12.62
N PRO A 111 17.66 -12.09 12.88
CA PRO A 111 18.42 -13.27 13.21
C PRO A 111 17.92 -13.87 14.54
N CYS A 112 17.92 -15.19 14.63
CA CYS A 112 17.46 -15.93 15.79
C CYS A 112 18.41 -17.09 16.13
N THR A 113 18.31 -17.58 17.36
CA THR A 113 19.05 -18.75 17.84
C THR A 113 18.10 -19.88 18.24
N ILE A 114 16.93 -19.52 18.77
CA ILE A 114 15.89 -20.43 19.22
C ILE A 114 14.50 -19.93 18.80
N GLU A 115 13.52 -20.84 18.73
CA GLU A 115 12.11 -20.52 18.43
C GLU A 115 11.51 -19.39 19.29
N ARG A 116 11.95 -19.30 20.55
CA ARG A 116 11.46 -18.25 21.48
C ARG A 116 11.79 -16.83 20.98
N ASP A 117 12.91 -16.66 20.28
CA ASP A 117 13.33 -15.35 19.77
C ASP A 117 12.29 -14.81 18.78
N CYS A 118 11.66 -15.69 18.02
CA CYS A 118 10.66 -15.36 17.00
C CYS A 118 9.24 -15.31 17.55
N THR A 119 8.86 -16.27 18.40
CA THR A 119 7.51 -16.29 19.01
C THR A 119 7.27 -15.10 19.96
N THR A 120 8.32 -14.47 20.48
CA THR A 120 8.24 -13.21 21.24
C THR A 120 7.91 -12.01 20.35
N ILE A 121 8.30 -12.05 19.06
CA ILE A 121 7.99 -11.00 18.07
C ILE A 121 6.57 -11.19 17.54
N ALA A 122 6.25 -12.41 17.11
CA ALA A 122 4.92 -12.75 16.62
C ALA A 122 4.55 -14.21 16.94
N PRO A 123 3.35 -14.45 17.52
CA PRO A 123 2.84 -15.80 17.70
C PRO A 123 2.83 -16.61 16.40
N GLY A 124 3.37 -17.83 16.45
CA GLY A 124 3.45 -18.74 15.29
C GLY A 124 4.62 -18.47 14.33
N ALA A 125 5.49 -17.49 14.61
CA ALA A 125 6.76 -17.36 13.91
C ALA A 125 7.78 -18.40 14.43
N SER A 126 8.63 -18.88 13.54
CA SER A 126 9.65 -19.90 13.81
C SER A 126 11.05 -19.46 13.42
N CYS A 127 12.04 -20.08 14.06
CA CYS A 127 13.45 -19.80 13.85
C CYS A 127 14.03 -20.80 12.85
N ILE A 128 14.09 -20.40 11.58
CA ILE A 128 14.36 -21.32 10.47
C ILE A 128 15.72 -21.08 9.83
N ASP A 129 16.37 -22.17 9.41
CA ASP A 129 17.58 -22.15 8.58
C ASP A 129 17.21 -21.82 7.13
N LEU A 130 17.86 -20.84 6.51
CA LEU A 130 17.68 -20.55 5.08
C LEU A 130 18.71 -21.33 4.26
N PRO A 131 18.30 -22.34 3.46
CA PRO A 131 19.25 -23.15 2.69
C PRO A 131 20.01 -22.33 1.63
N GLU A 132 19.42 -21.24 1.16
CA GLU A 132 20.05 -20.31 0.22
C GLU A 132 21.07 -19.38 0.89
N ASP A 133 21.07 -19.29 2.22
CA ASP A 133 22.05 -18.51 2.97
C ASP A 133 23.28 -19.37 3.32
N ALA A 134 24.43 -18.97 2.78
CA ALA A 134 25.70 -19.64 3.02
C ALA A 134 26.23 -19.49 4.46
N THR A 135 25.63 -18.63 5.30
CA THR A 135 26.17 -18.29 6.62
C THR A 135 25.73 -19.23 7.75
N MET A 136 24.85 -20.21 7.48
CA MET A 136 24.20 -21.07 8.50
C MET A 136 23.43 -20.27 9.57
N GLN A 137 23.14 -18.98 9.31
CA GLN A 137 22.38 -18.13 10.21
C GLN A 137 20.89 -18.47 10.10
N LYS A 138 20.22 -18.52 11.26
CA LYS A 138 18.77 -18.68 11.34
C LYS A 138 18.08 -17.33 11.43
N TYR A 139 16.87 -17.27 10.89
CA TYR A 139 16.05 -16.07 10.89
C TYR A 139 14.62 -16.37 11.29
N CYS A 140 13.97 -15.37 11.88
CA CYS A 140 12.54 -15.43 12.16
C CYS A 140 11.74 -15.34 10.86
N ALA A 141 10.85 -16.28 10.64
CA ALA A 141 9.89 -16.26 9.55
C ALA A 141 8.62 -16.99 9.96
N ARG A 142 7.60 -16.96 9.11
CA ARG A 142 6.39 -17.77 9.27
C ARG A 142 6.22 -18.65 8.04
N GLN A 143 5.70 -19.85 8.23
CA GLN A 143 5.22 -20.67 7.12
C GLN A 143 3.77 -20.31 6.85
N MET A 144 3.53 -19.68 5.70
CA MET A 144 2.21 -19.20 5.28
C MET A 144 1.98 -19.68 3.85
N GLY A 145 1.69 -20.97 3.72
CA GLY A 145 1.28 -21.60 2.48
C GLY A 145 0.18 -22.61 2.77
N ASP A 146 -0.83 -22.64 1.90
CA ASP A 146 -1.85 -23.68 1.96
C ASP A 146 -1.27 -24.97 1.40
N PRO A 147 -1.38 -26.12 2.10
CA PRO A 147 -0.97 -27.38 1.52
C PRO A 147 -1.89 -27.74 0.35
N TYR A 148 -1.35 -27.81 -0.87
CA TYR A 148 -2.08 -28.30 -2.04
C TYR A 148 -1.34 -29.47 -2.69
N THR A 149 -2.09 -30.35 -3.36
CA THR A 149 -1.53 -31.51 -4.08
C THR A 149 -1.72 -31.31 -5.57
N GLU A 150 -0.62 -31.20 -6.31
CA GLU A 150 -0.64 -31.12 -7.77
C GLU A 150 -1.17 -32.41 -8.41
N CYS A 151 -1.90 -32.26 -9.51
CA CYS A 151 -2.22 -33.35 -10.43
C CYS A 151 -1.41 -33.19 -11.73
N SER A 152 -0.73 -34.26 -12.15
CA SER A 152 0.27 -34.24 -13.22
C SER A 152 -0.29 -34.32 -14.64
N SER A 153 -1.59 -34.62 -14.82
CA SER A 153 -2.24 -34.68 -16.13
C SER A 153 -3.77 -34.79 -16.04
N GLY A 154 -4.49 -34.14 -16.96
CA GLY A 154 -5.96 -34.15 -17.06
C GLY A 154 -6.53 -32.80 -17.48
N SER A 155 -7.74 -32.78 -18.08
CA SER A 155 -8.49 -31.54 -18.32
C SER A 155 -8.89 -30.95 -16.95
N GLY A 156 -8.24 -29.86 -16.55
CA GLY A 156 -8.38 -29.26 -15.22
C GLY A 156 -7.16 -29.42 -14.29
N CYS A 157 -6.03 -29.90 -14.80
CA CYS A 157 -4.77 -29.87 -14.05
C CYS A 157 -4.19 -28.46 -14.01
N VAL A 158 -3.90 -28.00 -12.80
CA VAL A 158 -3.28 -26.72 -12.52
C VAL A 158 -1.77 -26.88 -12.55
N ALA A 159 -1.07 -26.05 -13.32
CA ALA A 159 0.38 -26.05 -13.35
C ALA A 159 0.90 -25.21 -12.19
N CYS A 160 1.05 -25.83 -11.03
CA CYS A 160 1.65 -25.16 -9.89
C CYS A 160 3.17 -25.26 -9.92
N SER A 161 3.81 -24.25 -9.32
CA SER A 161 5.23 -24.29 -9.01
C SER A 161 5.38 -24.38 -7.51
N ASN A 162 6.29 -25.24 -7.08
CA ASN A 162 6.54 -25.51 -5.68
C ASN A 162 5.32 -26.08 -4.93
N PRO A 163 4.92 -27.34 -5.20
CA PRO A 163 3.87 -28.04 -4.45
C PRO A 163 4.27 -28.36 -3.00
N SER A 164 5.42 -27.86 -2.53
CA SER A 164 5.98 -28.18 -1.23
C SER A 164 6.02 -26.96 -0.31
N ASP A 165 5.46 -27.18 0.89
CA ASP A 165 5.41 -26.33 2.08
C ASP A 165 6.73 -25.66 2.56
N ARG A 166 7.88 -25.99 1.96
CA ARG A 166 9.20 -25.58 2.48
C ARG A 166 9.64 -24.18 2.07
N ASN A 167 9.11 -23.66 0.97
CA ASN A 167 9.47 -22.34 0.43
C ASN A 167 8.40 -21.25 0.67
N ASP A 168 7.31 -21.57 1.39
CA ASP A 168 6.26 -20.59 1.76
C ASP A 168 6.65 -19.77 2.99
N ARG A 169 7.92 -19.38 3.04
CA ARG A 169 8.49 -18.60 4.11
C ARG A 169 8.14 -17.15 3.85
N VAL A 170 7.40 -16.54 4.76
CA VAL A 170 7.14 -15.10 4.76
C VAL A 170 7.91 -14.46 5.90
N PHE A 171 8.51 -13.30 5.61
CA PHE A 171 9.23 -12.50 6.60
C PHE A 171 8.39 -11.33 7.12
N GLU A 172 7.08 -11.55 7.16
CA GLU A 172 6.07 -10.67 7.72
C GLU A 172 4.85 -11.46 8.13
N THR A 173 4.09 -10.92 9.08
CA THR A 173 2.83 -11.50 9.53
C THR A 173 1.91 -10.40 10.03
N VAL A 174 0.62 -10.68 10.15
CA VAL A 174 -0.33 -9.74 10.73
C VAL A 174 0.05 -9.28 12.14
N LEU A 175 -0.25 -8.02 12.46
CA LEU A 175 -0.13 -7.47 13.81
C LEU A 175 -1.23 -8.07 14.72
N LEU A 176 -0.83 -9.01 15.59
CA LEU A 176 -1.74 -9.76 16.46
C LEU A 176 -2.04 -9.09 17.83
N ASP A 177 -1.33 -8.01 18.18
CA ASP A 177 -1.40 -7.37 19.51
C ASP A 177 -2.67 -6.51 19.72
N CYS A 178 -3.53 -6.44 18.71
CA CYS A 178 -4.82 -5.80 18.79
C CYS A 178 -5.85 -6.89 19.13
N SER A 179 -6.22 -6.98 20.41
CA SER A 179 -6.98 -8.10 21.01
C SER A 179 -8.34 -8.43 20.37
N THR A 180 -8.80 -7.62 19.41
CA THR A 180 -9.84 -8.01 18.46
C THR A 180 -9.26 -7.91 17.06
N ARG A 181 -9.57 -8.89 16.19
CA ARG A 181 -9.13 -8.97 14.78
C ARG A 181 -9.44 -7.73 13.91
N CYS A 182 -10.07 -6.73 14.51
CA CYS A 182 -10.68 -5.55 13.90
C CYS A 182 -10.40 -4.26 14.70
N ALA A 183 -9.55 -4.30 15.73
CA ALA A 183 -9.27 -3.12 16.54
C ALA A 183 -8.34 -2.17 15.79
N TYR A 184 -8.92 -1.23 15.05
CA TYR A 184 -8.26 0.07 14.87
C TYR A 184 -8.42 0.86 16.17
N SER A 185 -7.31 1.23 16.78
CA SER A 185 -7.30 2.28 17.79
C SER A 185 -6.39 3.40 17.30
N SER A 186 -6.78 4.64 17.58
CA SER A 186 -5.93 5.82 17.34
C SER A 186 -4.65 5.83 18.18
N SER A 187 -4.34 4.75 18.90
CA SER A 187 -3.13 4.58 19.72
C SER A 187 -2.63 3.13 19.72
N GLY A 188 -1.66 2.81 18.86
CA GLY A 188 -0.86 1.57 18.93
C GLY A 188 -1.40 0.38 18.14
N CYS A 189 -2.55 0.52 17.48
CA CYS A 189 -3.16 -0.52 16.65
C CYS A 189 -3.59 0.04 15.29
N PRO A 190 -2.64 0.34 14.40
CA PRO A 190 -2.97 0.78 13.05
C PRO A 190 -3.62 -0.36 12.26
N GLY A 191 -4.59 -0.02 11.41
CA GLY A 191 -5.16 -0.93 10.41
C GLY A 191 -4.33 -1.00 9.13
N ALA A 192 -3.60 0.07 8.80
CA ALA A 192 -2.64 0.11 7.70
C ALA A 192 -1.31 0.73 8.14
N GLN A 193 -0.23 0.39 7.43
CA GLN A 193 1.09 0.98 7.63
C GLN A 193 1.66 1.49 6.32
N ILE A 194 2.28 2.68 6.37
CA ILE A 194 3.04 3.26 5.27
C ILE A 194 4.38 2.53 5.19
N VAL A 195 4.60 1.86 4.07
CA VAL A 195 5.81 1.08 3.79
C VAL A 195 6.80 1.88 2.95
N VAL A 196 6.27 2.84 2.16
CA VAL A 196 7.04 3.86 1.46
C VAL A 196 6.29 5.19 1.56
N GLY A 197 6.90 6.18 2.22
CA GLY A 197 6.36 7.54 2.30
C GLY A 197 6.53 8.32 0.99
N PHE A 198 5.91 9.51 0.90
CA PHE A 198 6.05 10.40 -0.26
C PHE A 198 7.52 10.78 -0.54
N PRO A 199 7.86 11.11 -1.80
CA PRO A 199 9.22 11.50 -2.13
C PRO A 199 9.66 12.77 -1.39
N GLY A 200 10.91 12.78 -0.94
CA GLY A 200 11.60 13.94 -0.42
C GLY A 200 12.32 14.70 -1.54
N ALA A 201 13.62 14.95 -1.34
CA ALA A 201 14.47 15.56 -2.38
C ALA A 201 14.74 14.62 -3.58
N THR A 202 14.61 13.31 -3.37
CA THR A 202 14.83 12.27 -4.38
C THR A 202 13.56 11.45 -4.60
N SER A 203 13.49 10.80 -5.77
CA SER A 203 12.40 9.86 -6.07
C SER A 203 12.39 8.69 -5.09
N ASN A 204 11.19 8.29 -4.67
CA ASN A 204 10.92 7.10 -3.87
C ASN A 204 10.46 5.90 -4.73
N LEU A 205 10.38 6.04 -6.07
CA LEU A 205 9.95 4.97 -6.97
C LEU A 205 10.78 3.68 -6.82
N PRO A 206 12.13 3.73 -6.68
CA PRO A 206 12.91 2.52 -6.44
C PRO A 206 12.50 1.80 -5.15
N ASP A 207 12.11 2.55 -4.11
CA ASP A 207 11.65 1.99 -2.86
C ASP A 207 10.25 1.38 -3.00
N ILE A 208 9.36 1.99 -3.79
CA ILE A 208 8.06 1.40 -4.14
C ILE A 208 8.28 0.05 -4.83
N TYR A 209 9.14 -0.01 -5.85
CA TYR A 209 9.39 -1.26 -6.59
C TYR A 209 9.97 -2.36 -5.73
N ARG A 210 10.83 -2.03 -4.76
CA ARG A 210 11.34 -3.00 -3.77
C ARG A 210 10.26 -3.66 -2.92
N TRP A 211 9.00 -3.23 -3.01
CA TRP A 211 7.89 -3.85 -2.31
C TRP A 211 6.95 -4.68 -3.19
N ILE A 212 7.04 -4.54 -4.51
CA ILE A 212 6.02 -5.04 -5.44
C ILE A 212 6.59 -5.58 -6.76
N ASP A 213 7.91 -5.70 -6.91
CA ASP A 213 8.55 -6.18 -8.15
C ASP A 213 8.57 -7.71 -8.28
N GLY A 214 7.98 -8.43 -7.33
CA GLY A 214 7.90 -9.88 -7.32
C GLY A 214 9.19 -10.55 -6.84
N LYS A 215 10.16 -9.79 -6.30
CA LYS A 215 11.44 -10.31 -5.82
C LYS A 215 11.65 -9.96 -4.35
N GLU A 216 12.33 -10.83 -3.64
CA GLU A 216 12.66 -10.62 -2.24
C GLU A 216 14.11 -11.04 -2.00
N ASP A 217 14.86 -10.16 -1.33
CA ASP A 217 16.20 -10.49 -0.84
C ASP A 217 16.09 -11.46 0.35
N LEU A 218 17.15 -12.21 0.64
CA LEU A 218 17.21 -12.95 1.90
C LEU A 218 17.46 -11.99 3.07
N PRO A 219 16.92 -12.28 4.28
CA PRO A 219 17.27 -11.54 5.48
C PRO A 219 18.79 -11.66 5.80
N PRO A 220 19.34 -10.76 6.64
CA PRO A 220 18.65 -9.71 7.37
C PRO A 220 18.30 -8.53 6.47
N PHE A 221 17.05 -8.07 6.57
CA PHE A 221 16.59 -6.95 5.77
C PHE A 221 17.08 -5.61 6.32
N THR A 222 17.42 -4.73 5.41
CA THR A 222 17.81 -3.33 5.66
C THR A 222 16.82 -2.39 4.97
N ALA A 223 16.97 -1.08 5.19
CA ALA A 223 16.14 -0.08 4.52
C ALA A 223 16.23 -0.10 2.99
N THR A 224 17.28 -0.73 2.42
CA THR A 224 17.48 -0.83 0.97
C THR A 224 17.30 -2.23 0.42
N SER A 225 16.95 -3.19 1.27
CA SER A 225 16.68 -4.56 0.83
C SER A 225 15.40 -4.60 -0.01
N ASN A 226 15.37 -5.49 -0.98
CA ASN A 226 14.16 -5.85 -1.68
C ASN A 226 13.28 -6.70 -0.76
N ARG A 227 12.09 -6.22 -0.42
CA ARG A 227 11.16 -6.88 0.50
C ARG A 227 9.82 -6.97 -0.18
N GLU A 228 9.41 -8.15 -0.62
CA GLU A 228 8.14 -8.30 -1.31
C GLU A 228 6.94 -8.24 -0.34
N ILE A 229 5.88 -7.53 -0.70
CA ILE A 229 4.60 -7.57 0.03
C ILE A 229 3.97 -8.95 -0.13
N ARG A 230 3.65 -9.60 0.99
CA ARG A 230 3.08 -10.95 1.05
C ARG A 230 1.63 -10.94 1.49
N ALA A 231 0.90 -11.96 1.08
CA ALA A 231 -0.45 -12.22 1.58
C ALA A 231 -0.38 -12.78 3.02
N VAL A 232 -0.50 -11.92 4.03
CA VAL A 232 -0.29 -12.30 5.44
C VAL A 232 -1.27 -11.66 6.42
N ALA A 233 -2.26 -10.92 5.93
CA ALA A 233 -3.11 -10.06 6.75
C ALA A 233 -4.60 -10.45 6.76
N TRP A 234 -5.34 -9.91 7.72
CA TRP A 234 -6.80 -9.76 7.67
C TRP A 234 -7.15 -8.58 6.76
N THR A 235 -8.43 -8.31 6.51
CA THR A 235 -8.88 -7.19 5.66
C THR A 235 -9.53 -6.05 6.46
N PRO A 236 -8.77 -5.24 7.24
CA PRO A 236 -9.32 -4.13 8.01
C PRO A 236 -9.55 -2.89 7.14
N LEU A 237 -10.44 -2.96 6.14
CA LEU A 237 -10.61 -1.89 5.14
C LEU A 237 -10.89 -0.52 5.79
N ALA A 238 -11.88 -0.46 6.69
CA ALA A 238 -12.23 0.77 7.40
C ALA A 238 -11.11 1.27 8.34
N GLY A 239 -10.45 0.34 9.04
CA GLY A 239 -9.33 0.64 9.93
C GLY A 239 -8.12 1.17 9.16
N SER A 240 -7.90 0.67 7.94
CA SER A 240 -6.83 1.08 7.04
C SER A 240 -7.03 2.51 6.55
N ILE A 241 -8.22 2.83 6.06
CA ILE A 241 -8.58 4.20 5.66
C ILE A 241 -8.42 5.16 6.85
N SER A 242 -8.92 4.76 8.03
CA SER A 242 -8.82 5.56 9.25
C SER A 242 -7.37 5.78 9.70
N SER A 243 -6.51 4.76 9.56
CA SER A 243 -5.08 4.85 9.88
C SER A 243 -4.36 5.85 9.00
N ILE A 244 -4.60 5.80 7.69
CA ILE A 244 -3.97 6.73 6.74
C ILE A 244 -4.52 8.15 6.92
N LYS A 245 -5.82 8.29 7.17
CA LYS A 245 -6.43 9.58 7.55
C LYS A 245 -5.72 10.17 8.77
N ASP A 246 -5.58 9.41 9.85
CA ASP A 246 -4.95 9.89 11.08
C ASP A 246 -3.45 10.13 10.88
N TRP A 247 -2.76 9.30 10.09
CA TRP A 247 -1.36 9.54 9.69
C TRP A 247 -1.18 10.86 8.92
N LEU A 248 -2.13 11.24 8.07
CA LEU A 248 -2.09 12.53 7.40
C LEU A 248 -2.36 13.69 8.38
N LEU A 249 -3.31 13.53 9.30
CA LEU A 249 -3.80 14.63 10.15
C LEU A 249 -3.02 14.83 11.46
N ASP A 250 -2.32 13.81 11.96
CA ASP A 250 -1.68 13.81 13.27
C ASP A 250 -0.21 13.38 13.16
N SER A 251 0.69 14.33 13.46
CA SER A 251 2.14 14.12 13.42
C SER A 251 2.66 13.11 14.44
N THR A 252 1.84 12.68 15.40
CA THR A 252 2.21 11.68 16.42
C THR A 252 1.97 10.24 15.97
N ARG A 253 1.27 10.01 14.85
CA ARG A 253 0.93 8.68 14.31
C ARG A 253 2.11 8.00 13.59
N VAL A 254 3.27 7.99 14.24
CA VAL A 254 4.50 7.35 13.74
C VAL A 254 4.43 5.82 13.74
N ASP A 255 3.44 5.25 14.44
CA ASP A 255 3.10 3.83 14.43
C ASP A 255 2.48 3.38 13.09
N VAL A 256 1.81 4.30 12.37
CA VAL A 256 1.33 4.07 11.00
C VAL A 256 2.49 4.15 10.01
N GLY A 257 3.41 5.10 10.20
CA GLY A 257 4.65 5.16 9.43
C GLY A 257 5.34 6.52 9.50
N THR A 258 6.55 6.58 8.94
CA THR A 258 7.35 7.81 8.91
C THR A 258 6.69 8.90 8.07
N GLY A 259 6.90 10.18 8.43
CA GLY A 259 6.36 11.31 7.66
C GLY A 259 4.91 11.67 7.97
N ALA A 260 4.40 11.28 9.14
CA ALA A 260 3.05 11.61 9.61
C ALA A 260 2.85 13.13 9.79
N GLY A 261 1.60 13.57 9.70
CA GLY A 261 1.17 14.92 10.02
C GLY A 261 1.21 15.92 8.86
N LEU A 262 1.20 15.46 7.61
CA LEU A 262 1.26 16.29 6.41
C LEU A 262 0.10 17.31 6.31
N LEU A 263 -1.03 17.02 6.93
CA LEU A 263 -2.22 17.87 7.04
C LEU A 263 -2.47 18.37 8.47
N SER A 264 -1.54 18.11 9.40
CA SER A 264 -1.68 18.48 10.80
C SER A 264 -1.53 19.99 11.03
N THR A 265 -1.88 20.44 12.24
CA THR A 265 -1.63 21.80 12.70
C THR A 265 -0.18 22.04 13.11
N ASN A 266 0.63 20.99 13.26
CA ASN A 266 2.04 21.09 13.64
C ASN A 266 2.89 21.59 12.44
N PRO A 267 3.43 22.83 12.47
CA PRO A 267 4.13 23.40 11.32
C PRO A 267 5.40 22.65 10.91
N ALA A 268 6.01 21.89 11.83
CA ALA A 268 7.22 21.14 11.55
C ALA A 268 6.97 19.85 10.75
N ALA A 269 5.76 19.28 10.85
CA ALA A 269 5.36 18.06 10.16
C ALA A 269 4.45 18.31 8.95
N ARG A 270 3.73 19.45 8.97
CA ARG A 270 2.78 19.83 7.93
C ARG A 270 3.49 20.04 6.59
N ASP A 271 2.87 19.55 5.52
CA ASP A 271 3.29 19.88 4.16
C ASP A 271 3.05 21.39 3.91
N PRO A 272 4.09 22.17 3.59
CA PRO A 272 3.95 23.60 3.26
C PRO A 272 2.97 23.87 2.11
N ARG A 273 2.73 22.88 1.24
CA ARG A 273 1.82 22.96 0.08
C ARG A 273 0.46 22.31 0.33
N ALA A 274 0.15 21.91 1.57
CA ALA A 274 -1.10 21.24 1.92
C ALA A 274 -2.37 21.99 1.48
N VAL A 275 -2.30 23.33 1.36
CA VAL A 275 -3.45 24.17 0.95
C VAL A 275 -3.73 24.10 -0.55
N CYS A 276 -2.71 23.83 -1.38
CA CYS A 276 -2.81 23.92 -2.84
C CYS A 276 -2.76 22.55 -3.55
N ARG A 277 -2.49 21.48 -2.80
CA ARG A 277 -2.42 20.12 -3.34
C ARG A 277 -3.52 19.23 -2.77
N THR A 278 -3.98 18.29 -3.56
CA THR A 278 -4.96 17.29 -3.14
C THR A 278 -4.28 16.06 -2.54
N TYR A 279 -4.93 15.45 -1.56
CA TYR A 279 -4.54 14.19 -0.96
C TYR A 279 -5.62 13.14 -1.25
N ASN A 280 -5.19 11.98 -1.72
CA ASN A 280 -6.06 10.92 -2.16
C ASN A 280 -5.58 9.58 -1.60
N ILE A 281 -6.50 8.74 -1.16
CA ILE A 281 -6.28 7.35 -0.82
C ILE A 281 -6.89 6.52 -1.96
N ILE A 282 -6.14 5.55 -2.46
CA ILE A 282 -6.64 4.54 -3.41
C ILE A 282 -6.51 3.19 -2.71
N LEU A 283 -7.64 2.56 -2.43
CA LEU A 283 -7.69 1.23 -1.84
C LEU A 283 -7.73 0.19 -2.97
N ILE A 284 -6.71 -0.66 -3.02
CA ILE A 284 -6.66 -1.78 -3.96
C ILE A 284 -6.99 -3.04 -3.19
N THR A 285 -8.23 -3.51 -3.32
CA THR A 285 -8.81 -4.61 -2.55
C THR A 285 -9.72 -5.47 -3.41
N ASP A 286 -9.99 -6.69 -2.99
CA ASP A 286 -11.05 -7.54 -3.55
C ASP A 286 -12.44 -7.24 -2.95
N GLY A 287 -12.51 -6.32 -1.98
CA GLY A 287 -13.75 -5.83 -1.39
C GLY A 287 -14.25 -6.63 -0.19
N GLU A 288 -13.54 -7.68 0.22
CA GLU A 288 -13.89 -8.41 1.44
C GLU A 288 -13.43 -7.62 2.68
N ASP A 289 -14.35 -7.25 3.57
CA ASP A 289 -14.03 -6.69 4.89
C ASP A 289 -14.35 -7.71 5.98
N THR A 290 -13.33 -8.49 6.35
CA THR A 290 -13.39 -9.52 7.40
C THR A 290 -13.40 -8.92 8.80
N CYS A 291 -13.24 -7.60 8.92
CA CYS A 291 -13.07 -6.89 10.17
C CYS A 291 -14.29 -6.02 10.56
N SER A 292 -15.13 -5.63 9.61
CA SER A 292 -16.29 -4.77 9.87
C SER A 292 -17.55 -5.55 10.29
N LEU A 293 -17.63 -5.91 11.58
CA LEU A 293 -18.89 -6.36 12.21
C LEU A 293 -19.75 -5.20 12.73
N ASP A 294 -19.21 -3.97 12.74
CA ASP A 294 -19.91 -2.76 13.19
C ASP A 294 -20.27 -1.88 11.99
N PRO A 295 -21.56 -1.72 11.64
CA PRO A 295 -22.01 -0.90 10.51
C PRO A 295 -21.79 0.61 10.69
N LYS A 296 -21.18 1.07 11.79
CA LYS A 296 -20.70 2.45 11.96
C LYS A 296 -19.19 2.59 11.80
N LYS A 297 -18.48 1.48 11.58
CA LYS A 297 -17.04 1.42 11.34
C LYS A 297 -16.75 0.67 10.05
N ASP A 298 -17.65 0.79 9.09
CA ASP A 298 -17.52 0.23 7.75
C ASP A 298 -16.64 1.13 6.85
N PRO A 299 -16.18 0.62 5.70
CA PRO A 299 -15.29 1.36 4.80
C PRO A 299 -15.90 2.63 4.21
N VAL A 300 -17.21 2.65 3.96
CA VAL A 300 -17.92 3.82 3.42
C VAL A 300 -17.98 4.92 4.47
N THR A 301 -18.25 4.57 5.73
CA THR A 301 -18.21 5.52 6.84
C THR A 301 -16.79 6.10 7.02
N ALA A 302 -15.75 5.25 7.01
CA ALA A 302 -14.36 5.70 7.10
C ALA A 302 -13.96 6.63 5.95
N ALA A 303 -14.36 6.31 4.71
CA ALA A 303 -14.14 7.14 3.54
C ALA A 303 -14.86 8.50 3.65
N ALA A 304 -16.10 8.52 4.14
CA ALA A 304 -16.86 9.75 4.36
C ALA A 304 -16.20 10.65 5.42
N GLU A 305 -15.58 10.07 6.46
CA GLU A 305 -14.80 10.84 7.44
C GLU A 305 -13.51 11.40 6.86
N ALA A 306 -12.77 10.63 6.05
CA ALA A 306 -11.59 11.11 5.36
C ALA A 306 -11.94 12.27 4.40
N TYR A 307 -13.05 12.15 3.68
CA TYR A 307 -13.52 13.20 2.78
C TYR A 307 -13.85 14.50 3.51
N LYS A 308 -14.50 14.43 4.68
CA LYS A 308 -14.73 15.61 5.54
C LYS A 308 -13.44 16.29 5.99
N ALA A 309 -12.34 15.54 6.06
CA ALA A 309 -11.01 16.06 6.37
C ALA A 309 -10.23 16.56 5.12
N GLY A 310 -10.86 16.57 3.94
CA GLY A 310 -10.24 17.00 2.68
C GLY A 310 -9.37 15.94 2.00
N ILE A 311 -9.55 14.66 2.35
CA ILE A 311 -8.83 13.52 1.76
C ILE A 311 -9.82 12.70 0.93
N ASN A 312 -9.61 12.59 -0.37
CA ASN A 312 -10.45 11.76 -1.22
C ASN A 312 -10.11 10.27 -1.03
N VAL A 313 -11.09 9.39 -1.16
CA VAL A 313 -10.90 7.94 -1.09
C VAL A 313 -11.53 7.31 -2.32
N TYR A 314 -10.78 6.43 -2.98
CA TYR A 314 -11.15 5.69 -4.18
C TYR A 314 -10.99 4.19 -3.96
#